data_AF-A0A958QME6-F1
#
_entry.id   AF-A0A958QME6-F1
#
_cell.length_a   1.000
_cell.length_b   1.000
_cell.length_c   1.000
_cell.angle_alpha   90.00
_cell.angle_beta   90.00
_cell.angle_gamma   90.00
#
_symmetry.space_group_name_H-M   'P 1'
#
loop_
_entity.id
_entity.type
_entity.pdbx_description
1 polymer ?
#
loop_
_entity_poly.entity_id
_entity_poly.type
_entity_poly.pdbx_seq_one_letter_code
_entity_poly.pdbx_strand_id
1 'polypeptide(L)'
;MGRVVFILILILSVPTFAEYQCGEISLRFYYGQKYVYEKSKICIDHDQQELISEQCYKQKKCVALKAVKNTVGSEEYSTVGSPSFATCFEASGTPQIIEYKLNGKWHKSDRCIFSDKSFIDTQQFLRLVNEDLKNYQ
;
A
#
# COMPACT_ATOMS: atom_id res chain seq x y z
N MET A 1 -37.42 -34.59 -38.07
CA MET A 1 -36.54 -34.85 -36.92
C MET A 1 -35.46 -33.78 -36.90
N GLY A 2 -35.67 -32.70 -36.15
CA GLY A 2 -34.75 -31.55 -36.10
C GLY A 2 -33.62 -31.81 -35.10
N ARG A 3 -32.38 -31.66 -35.54
CA ARG A 3 -31.18 -31.75 -34.70
C ARG A 3 -31.03 -30.45 -33.90
N VAL A 4 -31.19 -30.53 -32.59
CA VAL A 4 -30.86 -29.43 -31.67
C VAL A 4 -29.33 -29.44 -31.49
N VAL A 5 -28.67 -28.41 -32.01
CA VAL A 5 -27.23 -28.18 -31.81
C VAL A 5 -27.05 -27.56 -30.42
N PHE A 6 -26.49 -28.32 -29.48
CA PHE A 6 -26.05 -27.81 -28.19
C PHE A 6 -24.79 -26.96 -28.41
N ILE A 7 -24.94 -25.64 -28.37
CA ILE A 7 -23.80 -24.72 -28.32
C ILE A 7 -23.23 -24.78 -26.89
N LEU A 8 -22.09 -25.44 -26.75
CA LEU A 8 -21.32 -25.50 -25.51
C LEU A 8 -20.65 -24.13 -25.32
N ILE A 9 -21.25 -23.27 -24.50
CA ILE A 9 -20.66 -21.97 -24.13
C ILE A 9 -19.46 -22.25 -23.21
N LEU A 10 -18.25 -22.15 -23.74
CA LEU A 10 -17.02 -22.09 -22.94
C LEU A 10 -17.04 -20.80 -22.14
N ILE A 11 -17.31 -20.91 -20.85
CA ILE A 11 -17.15 -19.83 -19.88
C ILE A 11 -15.63 -19.66 -19.70
N LEU A 12 -15.04 -18.73 -20.47
CA LEU A 12 -13.70 -18.23 -20.24
C LEU A 12 -13.67 -17.56 -18.86
N SER A 13 -13.12 -18.26 -17.88
CA SER A 13 -12.81 -17.72 -16.56
C SER A 13 -11.76 -16.61 -16.74
N VAL A 14 -12.22 -15.37 -16.75
CA VAL A 14 -11.36 -14.18 -16.68
C VAL A 14 -10.57 -14.27 -15.36
N PRO A 15 -9.23 -14.19 -15.38
CA PRO A 15 -8.48 -14.10 -14.14
C PRO A 15 -8.89 -12.82 -13.42
N THR A 16 -9.50 -12.96 -12.26
CA THR A 16 -9.77 -11.84 -11.36
C THR A 16 -8.43 -11.26 -10.95
N PHE A 17 -8.19 -10.00 -11.33
CA PHE A 17 -7.00 -9.24 -10.93
C PHE A 17 -6.78 -9.35 -9.42
N ALA A 18 -5.52 -9.49 -9.01
CA ALA A 18 -5.09 -9.65 -7.62
C ALA A 18 -5.75 -8.59 -6.72
N GLU A 19 -6.77 -9.01 -5.98
CA GLU A 19 -7.59 -8.13 -5.13
C GLU A 19 -6.90 -8.01 -3.77
N TYR A 20 -6.75 -6.79 -3.26
CA TYR A 20 -6.17 -6.62 -1.94
C TYR A 20 -7.08 -7.25 -0.88
N GLN A 21 -6.50 -8.00 0.04
CA GLN A 21 -7.20 -8.55 1.18
C GLN A 21 -7.20 -7.53 2.32
N CYS A 22 -8.38 -7.04 2.67
CA CYS A 22 -8.55 -6.05 3.74
C CYS A 22 -9.04 -6.67 5.04
N GLY A 23 -8.42 -6.31 6.15
CA GLY A 23 -8.80 -6.79 7.48
C GLY A 23 -8.14 -6.01 8.61
N GLU A 24 -8.59 -6.29 9.84
CA GLU A 24 -7.91 -5.81 11.04
C GLU A 24 -6.71 -6.71 11.35
N ILE A 25 -5.53 -6.10 11.44
CA ILE A 25 -4.29 -6.79 11.78
C ILE A 25 -3.71 -6.24 13.08
N SER A 26 -2.99 -7.09 13.80
CA SER A 26 -2.12 -6.64 14.90
C SER A 26 -0.79 -6.18 14.32
N LEU A 27 -0.33 -5.02 14.74
CA LEU A 27 0.98 -4.49 14.37
C LEU A 27 1.74 -4.00 15.61
N ARG A 28 3.07 -3.96 15.49
CA ARG A 28 3.95 -3.39 16.50
C ARG A 28 5.04 -2.55 15.86
N PHE A 29 5.52 -1.56 16.60
CA PHE A 29 6.65 -0.73 16.20
C PHE A 29 7.46 -0.34 17.43
N TYR A 30 8.73 -0.01 17.23
CA TYR A 30 9.63 0.37 18.32
C TYR A 30 9.58 1.88 18.54
N TYR A 31 9.22 2.30 19.75
CA TYR A 31 9.15 3.71 20.12
C TYR A 31 9.52 3.89 21.59
N GLY A 32 10.42 4.84 21.89
CA GLY A 32 10.84 5.10 23.27
C GLY A 32 11.42 3.87 23.98
N GLN A 33 12.28 3.11 23.28
CA GLN A 33 12.95 1.89 23.78
C GLN A 33 12.05 0.68 24.07
N LYS A 34 10.79 0.71 23.63
CA LYS A 34 9.85 -0.41 23.80
C LYS A 34 9.03 -0.67 22.54
N TYR A 35 8.50 -1.88 22.42
CA TYR A 35 7.48 -2.16 21.42
C TYR A 35 6.13 -1.56 21.84
N VAL A 36 5.53 -0.81 20.94
CA VAL A 36 4.14 -0.36 21.00
C VAL A 36 3.33 -1.30 20.12
N TYR A 37 2.20 -1.78 20.63
CA TYR A 37 1.30 -2.68 19.92
C TYR A 37 -0.01 -1.94 19.61
N GLU A 38 -0.48 -2.04 18.37
CA GLU A 38 -1.77 -1.49 17.97
C GLU A 38 -2.49 -2.45 17.03
N LYS A 39 -3.79 -2.21 16.85
CA LYS A 39 -4.58 -2.83 15.81
C LYS A 39 -4.85 -1.80 14.73
N SER A 40 -4.79 -2.21 13.47
CA SER A 40 -5.08 -1.33 12.34
C SER A 40 -5.85 -2.07 11.26
N LYS A 41 -6.75 -1.34 10.58
CA LYS A 41 -7.46 -1.83 9.40
C LYS A 41 -6.61 -1.56 8.17
N ILE A 42 -6.11 -2.64 7.58
CA ILE A 42 -5.15 -2.58 6.49
C ILE A 42 -5.67 -3.40 5.32
N CYS A 43 -5.18 -3.10 4.13
CA CYS A 43 -5.32 -3.92 2.94
C CYS A 43 -3.92 -4.34 2.51
N ILE A 44 -3.76 -5.63 2.22
CA ILE A 44 -2.50 -6.23 1.77
C ILE A 44 -2.71 -6.78 0.37
N ASP A 45 -1.74 -6.60 -0.51
CA ASP A 45 -1.74 -7.25 -1.82
C ASP A 45 -1.57 -8.78 -1.70
N HIS A 46 -1.80 -9.49 -2.82
CA HIS A 46 -1.76 -10.96 -2.84
C HIS A 46 -0.35 -11.51 -2.53
N ASP A 47 0.70 -10.78 -2.89
CA ASP A 47 2.08 -11.17 -2.65
C ASP A 47 2.57 -10.79 -1.24
N GLN A 48 1.72 -10.15 -0.44
CA GLN A 48 1.97 -9.73 0.94
C GLN A 48 3.13 -8.75 1.10
N GLN A 49 3.41 -7.97 0.04
CA GLN A 49 4.53 -7.04 -0.03
C GLN A 49 4.10 -5.59 0.17
N GLU A 50 2.88 -5.22 -0.24
CA GLU A 50 2.40 -3.84 -0.19
C GLU A 50 1.24 -3.69 0.81
N LEU A 51 1.37 -2.70 1.70
CA LEU A 51 0.39 -2.41 2.73
C LEU A 51 -0.19 -1.03 2.52
N ILE A 52 -1.51 -0.92 2.59
CA ILE A 52 -2.20 0.37 2.50
C ILE A 52 -3.33 0.41 3.53
N SER A 53 -3.54 1.57 4.14
CA SER A 53 -4.67 1.75 5.06
C SER A 53 -6.01 1.49 4.36
N GLU A 54 -6.95 0.84 5.04
CA GLU A 54 -8.25 0.48 4.46
C GLU A 54 -8.99 1.70 3.89
N GLN A 55 -8.88 2.86 4.56
CA GLN A 55 -9.48 4.11 4.09
C GLN A 55 -8.93 4.56 2.73
N CYS A 56 -7.63 4.44 2.50
CA CYS A 56 -7.05 4.79 1.20
C CYS A 56 -7.49 3.79 0.13
N TYR A 57 -7.48 2.49 0.42
CA TYR A 57 -7.80 1.48 -0.58
C TYR A 57 -9.28 1.47 -0.96
N LYS A 58 -10.19 1.40 0.03
CA LYS A 58 -11.64 1.24 -0.20
C LYS A 58 -12.34 2.56 -0.52
N GLN A 59 -11.98 3.64 0.20
CA GLN A 59 -12.72 4.90 0.09
C GLN A 59 -12.07 5.87 -0.91
N LYS A 60 -10.83 5.62 -1.34
CA LYS A 60 -10.03 6.47 -2.23
C LYS A 60 -9.95 7.94 -1.75
N LYS A 61 -10.21 8.19 -0.47
CA LYS A 61 -10.27 9.50 0.17
C LYS A 61 -9.41 9.45 1.41
N CYS A 62 -8.12 9.75 1.25
CA CYS A 62 -7.19 9.84 2.36
C CYS A 62 -6.08 10.85 2.05
N VAL A 63 -5.40 11.35 3.09
CA VAL A 63 -4.28 12.30 2.93
C VAL A 63 -3.12 11.66 2.17
N ALA A 64 -2.82 10.37 2.40
CA ALA A 64 -1.72 9.70 1.70
C ALA A 64 -1.85 9.76 0.17
N LEU A 65 -3.04 9.46 -0.38
CA LEU A 65 -3.28 9.53 -1.83
C LEU A 65 -3.28 10.97 -2.37
N LYS A 66 -3.66 11.96 -1.56
CA LYS A 66 -3.53 13.37 -1.94
C LYS A 66 -2.07 13.80 -1.95
N ALA A 67 -1.28 13.30 -1.01
CA ALA A 67 0.13 13.61 -0.90
C ALA A 67 0.91 13.12 -2.11
N VAL A 68 0.56 11.94 -2.67
CA VAL A 68 1.14 11.45 -3.94
C VAL A 68 1.08 12.52 -5.03
N LYS A 69 -0.10 13.12 -5.26
CA LYS A 69 -0.32 14.11 -6.32
C LYS A 69 0.38 15.44 -6.12
N ASN A 70 0.73 15.75 -4.87
CA ASN A 70 1.31 17.04 -4.50
C ASN A 70 2.83 16.94 -4.24
N THR A 71 3.39 15.72 -4.27
CA THR A 71 4.82 15.50 -4.03
C THR A 71 5.53 15.56 -5.37
N VAL A 72 6.42 16.53 -5.52
CA VAL A 72 7.35 16.56 -6.65
C VAL A 72 8.48 15.62 -6.29
N GLY A 73 8.48 14.40 -6.84
CA GLY A 73 9.60 13.49 -6.64
C GLY A 73 10.90 14.14 -7.12
N SER A 74 11.90 14.26 -6.25
CA SER A 74 13.25 14.61 -6.70
C SER A 74 13.96 13.37 -7.23
N GLU A 75 14.61 13.49 -8.38
CA GLU A 75 15.48 12.43 -8.90
C GLU A 75 16.80 12.31 -8.10
N GLU A 76 17.04 13.18 -7.11
CA GLU A 76 18.34 13.41 -6.47
C GLU A 76 18.57 12.66 -5.14
N TYR A 77 17.67 11.80 -4.65
CA TYR A 77 17.77 11.17 -3.32
C TYR A 77 18.91 10.15 -3.11
N SER A 78 19.94 10.15 -3.96
CA SER A 78 21.04 9.18 -3.92
C SER A 78 22.08 9.43 -2.82
N THR A 79 22.03 10.54 -2.09
CA THR A 79 23.19 10.95 -1.28
C THR A 79 23.14 10.56 0.20
N VAL A 80 21.98 10.46 0.87
CA VAL A 80 21.88 10.01 2.27
C VAL A 80 20.48 9.42 2.59
N GLY A 81 20.39 8.12 2.87
CA GLY A 81 19.16 7.46 3.41
C GLY A 81 18.36 6.64 2.38
N SER A 82 17.21 6.09 2.81
CA SER A 82 16.29 5.37 1.91
C SER A 82 15.46 6.37 1.08
N PRO A 83 15.46 6.29 -0.26
CA PRO A 83 14.65 7.17 -1.12
C PRO A 83 13.16 7.16 -0.76
N SER A 84 12.64 6.02 -0.32
CA SER A 84 11.25 5.87 0.09
C SER A 84 10.91 6.64 1.36
N PHE A 85 11.86 6.74 2.30
CA PHE A 85 11.70 7.50 3.53
C PHE A 85 11.84 9.01 3.25
N ALA A 86 12.79 9.40 2.41
CA ALA A 86 12.96 10.78 1.97
C ALA A 86 11.67 11.32 1.32
N THR A 87 11.13 10.56 0.36
CA THR A 87 9.87 10.90 -0.32
C THR A 87 8.70 10.99 0.67
N CYS A 88 8.65 10.10 1.66
CA CYS A 88 7.65 10.18 2.73
C CYS A 88 7.75 11.48 3.55
N PHE A 89 8.97 11.89 3.93
CA PHE A 89 9.18 13.13 4.70
C PHE A 89 8.76 14.37 3.91
N GLU A 90 9.11 14.46 2.64
CA GLU A 90 8.74 15.60 1.80
C GLU A 90 7.23 15.71 1.58
N ALA A 91 6.56 14.57 1.48
CA ALA A 91 5.12 14.49 1.47
C ALA A 91 4.46 14.87 2.80
N SER A 92 5.23 15.39 3.78
CA SER A 92 4.81 15.70 5.15
C SER A 92 4.27 14.47 5.90
N GLY A 93 4.70 13.29 5.48
CA GLY A 93 4.44 12.03 6.17
C GLY A 93 5.52 11.70 7.20
N THR A 94 5.24 10.73 8.05
CA THR A 94 6.18 10.16 9.02
C THR A 94 6.48 8.71 8.64
N PRO A 95 7.71 8.40 8.19
CA PRO A 95 8.08 7.02 7.92
C PRO A 95 8.22 6.26 9.25
N GLN A 96 7.74 5.01 9.26
CA GLN A 96 7.79 4.15 10.43
C GLN A 96 8.03 2.71 10.02
N ILE A 97 9.05 2.08 10.61
CA ILE A 97 9.27 0.63 10.52
C ILE A 97 8.26 -0.06 11.44
N ILE A 98 7.58 -1.06 10.89
CA ILE A 98 6.55 -1.82 11.59
C ILE A 98 6.79 -3.32 11.45
N GLU A 99 6.18 -4.08 12.35
CA GLU A 99 5.97 -5.51 12.19
C GLU A 99 4.48 -5.81 12.29
N TYR A 100 3.92 -6.55 11.34
CA TYR A 100 2.50 -6.92 11.33
C TYR A 100 2.33 -8.44 11.40
N LYS A 101 1.23 -8.89 12.03
CA LYS A 101 0.99 -10.31 12.27
C LYS A 101 0.03 -10.90 11.25
N LEU A 102 0.54 -11.68 10.30
CA LEU A 102 -0.25 -12.36 9.26
C LEU A 102 -0.04 -13.87 9.35
N ASN A 103 -1.14 -14.63 9.36
CA ASN A 103 -1.12 -16.10 9.50
C ASN A 103 -0.31 -16.59 10.72
N GLY A 104 -0.43 -15.86 11.84
CA GLY A 104 0.28 -16.16 13.09
C GLY A 104 1.75 -15.73 13.12
N LYS A 105 2.33 -15.28 12.01
CA LYS A 105 3.74 -14.88 11.88
C LYS A 105 3.90 -13.36 11.82
N TRP A 106 4.99 -12.86 12.38
CA TRP A 106 5.36 -11.45 12.28
C TRP A 106 6.16 -11.21 10.99
N HIS A 107 5.76 -10.20 10.23
CA HIS A 107 6.39 -9.76 9.00
C HIS A 107 6.87 -8.33 9.17
N LYS A 108 8.05 -8.00 8.64
CA LYS A 108 8.62 -6.66 8.71
C LYS A 108 8.24 -5.87 7.47
N SER A 109 7.92 -4.60 7.65
CA SER A 109 7.73 -3.64 6.57
C SER A 109 7.90 -2.23 7.15
N ASP A 110 7.64 -1.21 6.35
CA ASP A 110 7.62 0.17 6.73
C ASP A 110 6.42 0.87 6.09
N ARG A 111 6.00 1.98 6.68
CA ARG A 111 4.84 2.75 6.19
C ARG A 111 5.11 4.24 6.31
N CYS A 112 4.55 5.00 5.39
CA CYS A 112 4.45 6.45 5.47
C CYS A 112 3.10 6.84 6.10
N ILE A 113 3.12 7.43 7.30
CA ILE A 113 1.91 7.80 8.05
C ILE A 113 1.62 9.30 7.88
N PHE A 114 0.36 9.64 7.62
CA PHE A 114 -0.09 11.02 7.41
C PHE A 114 -0.98 11.52 8.55
N SER A 115 -1.32 12.82 8.53
CA SER A 115 -2.03 13.50 9.62
C SER A 115 -3.42 12.92 9.96
N ASP A 116 -4.12 12.37 8.97
CA ASP A 116 -5.40 11.66 9.13
C ASP A 116 -5.23 10.19 9.55
N LYS A 117 -4.01 9.80 9.94
CA LYS A 117 -3.60 8.41 10.25
C LYS A 117 -3.70 7.46 9.06
N SER A 118 -3.93 7.96 7.85
CA SER A 118 -3.76 7.15 6.65
C SER A 118 -2.31 6.81 6.44
N PHE A 119 -2.07 5.70 5.77
CA PHE A 119 -0.73 5.29 5.43
C PHE A 119 -0.72 4.42 4.18
N ILE A 120 0.46 4.37 3.56
CA ILE A 120 0.86 3.55 2.42
C ILE A 120 2.27 3.04 2.74
N ASP A 121 2.60 1.81 2.36
CA ASP A 121 3.97 1.27 2.40
C ASP A 121 4.94 2.27 1.73
N THR A 122 6.14 2.50 2.29
CA THR A 122 6.95 3.61 1.75
C THR A 122 7.45 3.33 0.33
N GLN A 123 7.70 2.07 -0.03
CA GLN A 123 8.12 1.71 -1.38
C GLN A 123 6.97 1.86 -2.37
N GLN A 124 5.77 1.43 -1.97
CA GLN A 124 4.56 1.68 -2.75
C GLN A 124 4.32 3.19 -2.93
N PHE A 125 4.50 3.99 -1.87
CA PHE A 125 4.32 5.44 -1.94
C PHE A 125 5.29 6.10 -2.92
N LEU A 126 6.59 5.75 -2.84
CA LEU A 126 7.61 6.22 -3.79
C LEU A 126 7.26 5.85 -5.23
N ARG A 127 6.82 4.61 -5.46
CA ARG A 127 6.40 4.15 -6.78
C ARG A 127 5.23 4.98 -7.32
N LEU A 128 4.21 5.23 -6.51
CA LEU A 128 3.05 6.04 -6.91
C LEU A 128 3.42 7.50 -7.22
N VAL A 129 4.32 8.11 -6.45
CA VAL A 129 4.83 9.47 -6.74
C VAL A 129 5.56 9.50 -8.08
N ASN A 130 6.44 8.53 -8.33
CA ASN A 130 7.19 8.44 -9.58
C ASN A 130 6.28 8.16 -10.80
N GLU A 131 5.23 7.36 -10.63
CA GLU A 131 4.22 7.11 -11.66
C GLU A 131 3.40 8.36 -11.97
N ASP A 132 3.01 9.14 -10.95
CA ASP A 132 2.26 10.40 -11.12
C ASP A 132 3.10 11.43 -11.89
N LEU A 133 4.38 11.59 -11.54
CA LEU A 133 5.31 12.48 -12.25
C LEU A 133 5.45 12.17 -13.74
N LYS A 134 5.54 10.88 -14.11
CA LYS A 134 5.65 10.46 -15.51
C LYS A 134 4.43 10.83 -16.34
N ASN A 135 3.26 11.04 -15.73
CA ASN A 135 2.06 11.45 -16.45
C ASN A 135 2.00 12.96 -16.73
N TYR A 136 2.93 13.75 -16.17
CA TYR A 136 3.02 15.20 -16.36
C TYR A 136 4.16 15.66 -17.29
N GLN A 137 5.01 14.73 -17.76
CA GLN A 137 6.10 14.97 -18.73
C GLN A 137 5.67 14.60 -20.15
#